data_AF-A0A3B1DTR5-F1
#
_entry.id   AF-A0A3B1DTR5-F1
#
_cell.length_a   1.000
_cell.length_b   1.000
_cell.length_c   1.000
_cell.angle_alpha   90.00
_cell.angle_beta   90.00
_cell.angle_gamma   90.00
#
_symmetry.space_group_name_H-M   'P 1'
#
loop_
_entity.id
_entity.type
_entity.pdbx_description
1 polymer ?
#
loop_
_entity_poly.entity_id
_entity_poly.type
_entity_poly.pdbx_seq_one_letter_code
_entity_poly.pdbx_strand_id
1 'polypeptide(L)'
;GAAQPSETFAGADRVVPLLASAIRDATERYAVVLSEGVEEYQGVRRILEGQGYTVLPRGNSTGELEHEIAQAAGIDVIVTMLPREASLGVVEQTRYSPKLAVTPMLVLLAAEDAAVLSPLYERDPMVMIRRAGLPADTIANAVAALVEDASGGPITQDEARHYAERSIGVLRDLAVSGNEVLSVGDATVTLVSAVAEAAGGRRMAIAEVLALVDDSRAQQALAEVAVNSSGSEQAALLGLVADSAKRFGNQLEDRQVSRVVSIATSDSPQESHAAAALLGALGVPNTDFLPLLLGQ
;
A
#
# COMPACT_ATOMS: atom_id res chain seq x y z
N GLY A 1 -16.88 -2.53 -8.02
CA GLY A 1 -17.27 -1.10 -8.04
C GLY A 1 -18.61 -0.91 -8.71
N ALA A 2 -19.73 -1.18 -8.01
CA ALA A 2 -21.07 -1.17 -8.62
C ALA A 2 -21.66 0.23 -8.86
N ALA A 3 -21.19 1.24 -8.11
CA ALA A 3 -21.76 2.59 -8.16
C ALA A 3 -21.34 3.41 -9.39
N GLN A 4 -20.22 3.07 -10.05
CA GLN A 4 -19.72 3.66 -11.30
C GLN A 4 -20.09 5.15 -11.49
N PRO A 5 -19.55 6.06 -10.65
CA PRO A 5 -19.92 7.47 -10.71
C PRO A 5 -19.50 8.07 -12.06
N SER A 6 -20.40 8.84 -12.65
CA SER A 6 -20.16 9.60 -13.89
C SER A 6 -19.86 11.09 -13.64
N GLU A 7 -20.07 11.56 -12.41
CA GLU A 7 -19.79 12.93 -11.98
C GLU A 7 -18.86 12.93 -10.76
N THR A 8 -17.92 13.88 -10.73
CA THR A 8 -17.02 14.06 -9.59
C THR A 8 -17.79 14.46 -8.34
N PHE A 9 -17.42 13.86 -7.21
CA PHE A 9 -17.97 14.16 -5.90
C PHE A 9 -16.85 14.48 -4.90
N ALA A 10 -17.22 15.07 -3.76
CA ALA A 10 -16.25 15.43 -2.73
C ALA A 10 -15.52 14.18 -2.20
N GLY A 11 -14.20 14.14 -2.37
CA GLY A 11 -13.34 13.03 -1.94
C GLY A 11 -13.16 11.88 -2.93
N ALA A 12 -13.64 12.02 -4.18
CA ALA A 12 -13.44 11.02 -5.23
C ALA A 12 -11.95 10.68 -5.44
N ASP A 13 -11.08 11.69 -5.37
CA ASP A 13 -9.63 11.63 -5.45
C ASP A 13 -8.98 10.70 -4.41
N ARG A 14 -9.66 10.43 -3.30
CA ARG A 14 -9.15 9.59 -2.20
C ARG A 14 -9.52 8.12 -2.34
N VAL A 15 -10.52 7.78 -3.15
CA VAL A 15 -11.08 6.43 -3.21
C VAL A 15 -10.10 5.44 -3.82
N VAL A 16 -9.53 5.76 -4.99
CA VAL A 16 -8.59 4.86 -5.68
C VAL A 16 -7.30 4.68 -4.87
N PRO A 17 -6.65 5.73 -4.34
CA PRO A 17 -5.50 5.56 -3.46
C PRO A 17 -5.79 4.72 -2.21
N LEU A 18 -6.99 4.84 -1.62
CA LEU A 18 -7.39 4.05 -0.45
C LEU A 18 -7.60 2.56 -0.80
N LEU A 19 -8.22 2.27 -1.95
CA LEU A 19 -8.33 0.90 -2.44
C LEU A 19 -6.95 0.31 -2.73
N ALA A 20 -6.04 1.10 -3.31
CA ALA A 20 -4.69 0.67 -3.59
C ALA A 20 -3.87 0.44 -2.31
N SER A 21 -4.04 1.27 -1.28
CA SER A 21 -3.33 1.09 -0.01
C SER A 21 -3.71 -0.23 0.67
N ALA A 22 -4.97 -0.67 0.53
CA ALA A 22 -5.45 -1.96 1.01
C ALA A 22 -4.80 -3.17 0.31
N ILE A 23 -4.14 -2.97 -0.84
CA ILE A 23 -3.45 -4.03 -1.60
C ILE A 23 -2.04 -4.26 -1.09
N ARG A 24 -1.43 -3.28 -0.41
CA ARG A 24 -0.19 -3.52 0.34
C ARG A 24 -0.48 -4.44 1.53
N ASP A 25 0.56 -5.01 2.13
CA ASP A 25 0.36 -5.91 3.26
C ASP A 25 -0.31 -5.15 4.41
N ALA A 26 -1.62 -5.38 4.57
CA ALA A 26 -2.43 -4.80 5.64
C ALA A 26 -2.05 -5.32 7.04
N THR A 27 -0.98 -6.13 7.13
CA THR A 27 -0.28 -6.47 8.37
C THR A 27 0.74 -5.42 8.78
N GLU A 28 1.19 -4.56 7.86
CA GLU A 28 2.07 -3.44 8.21
C GLU A 28 1.29 -2.42 9.02
N ARG A 29 1.64 -2.34 10.31
CA ARG A 29 1.05 -1.36 11.22
C ARG A 29 2.00 -0.18 11.32
N TYR A 30 1.51 1.03 11.14
CA TYR A 30 2.31 2.24 11.23
C TYR A 30 2.01 2.99 12.51
N ALA A 31 3.06 3.47 13.17
CA ALA A 31 2.93 4.29 14.36
C ALA A 31 3.68 5.61 14.22
N VAL A 32 3.11 6.67 14.77
CA VAL A 32 3.76 7.98 14.91
C VAL A 32 4.16 8.16 16.37
N VAL A 33 5.39 8.60 16.61
CA VAL A 33 5.87 8.97 17.93
C VAL A 33 6.29 10.43 17.92
N LEU A 34 5.61 11.25 18.73
CA LEU A 34 5.90 12.67 18.89
C LEU A 34 6.58 12.94 20.23
N SER A 35 7.77 13.53 20.20
CA SER A 35 8.55 13.79 21.41
C SER A 35 9.69 14.77 21.15
N GLU A 36 9.96 15.65 22.11
CA GLU A 36 11.11 16.56 22.08
C GLU A 36 12.44 15.81 22.31
N GLY A 37 12.43 14.79 23.17
CA GLY A 37 13.61 13.99 23.53
C GLY A 37 13.94 12.87 22.53
N VAL A 38 15.22 12.69 22.20
CA VAL A 38 15.67 11.57 21.33
C VAL A 38 15.58 10.25 22.09
N GLU A 39 15.94 10.23 23.37
CA GLU A 39 15.95 9.01 24.19
C GLU A 39 14.53 8.46 24.40
N GLU A 40 13.58 9.34 24.65
CA GLU A 40 12.15 9.02 24.82
C GLU A 40 11.57 8.42 23.54
N TYR A 41 11.82 9.09 22.39
CA TYR A 41 11.47 8.56 21.07
C TYR A 41 12.02 7.15 20.86
N GLN A 42 13.32 6.95 21.08
CA GLN A 42 13.95 5.63 20.87
C GLN A 42 13.42 4.57 21.83
N GLY A 43 13.05 4.96 23.06
CA GLY A 43 12.42 4.09 24.04
C GLY A 43 11.08 3.56 23.54
N VAL A 44 10.16 4.46 23.17
CA VAL A 44 8.81 4.09 22.70
C VAL A 44 8.87 3.41 21.34
N ARG A 45 9.75 3.86 20.44
CA ARG A 45 9.98 3.23 19.14
C ARG A 45 10.31 1.74 19.29
N ARG A 46 11.25 1.39 20.18
CA ARG A 46 11.62 -0.02 20.42
C ARG A 46 10.44 -0.86 20.94
N ILE A 47 9.58 -0.26 21.76
CA ILE A 47 8.38 -0.94 22.28
C ILE A 47 7.41 -1.22 21.13
N LEU A 48 7.11 -0.22 20.31
CA LEU A 48 6.20 -0.32 19.19
C LEU A 48 6.73 -1.27 18.09
N GLU A 49 8.02 -1.19 17.75
CA GLU A 49 8.67 -2.14 16.84
C GLU A 49 8.59 -3.58 17.38
N GLY A 50 8.76 -3.78 18.69
CA GLY A 50 8.55 -5.07 19.36
C GLY A 50 7.11 -5.58 19.28
N GLN A 51 6.13 -4.70 19.12
CA GLN A 51 4.74 -5.03 18.87
C GLN A 51 4.42 -5.20 17.37
N GLY A 52 5.40 -5.03 16.48
CA GLY A 52 5.27 -5.20 15.03
C GLY A 52 4.77 -3.96 14.29
N TYR A 53 4.99 -2.76 14.84
CA TYR A 53 4.75 -1.49 14.15
C TYR A 53 5.99 -1.01 13.41
N THR A 54 5.80 -0.48 12.21
CA THR A 54 6.73 0.40 11.51
C THR A 54 6.58 1.81 12.07
N VAL A 55 7.59 2.29 12.80
CA VAL A 55 7.55 3.60 13.45
C VAL A 55 8.12 4.67 12.52
N LEU A 56 7.32 5.70 12.23
CA LEU A 56 7.76 6.86 11.44
C LEU A 56 8.85 7.67 12.14
N PRO A 57 9.65 8.48 11.40
CA PRO A 57 10.67 9.34 11.99
C PRO A 57 10.14 10.23 13.12
N ARG A 58 11.05 10.66 14.01
CA ARG A 58 10.71 11.55 15.13
C ARG A 58 10.26 12.90 14.62
N GLY A 59 9.12 13.38 15.13
CA GLY A 59 8.66 14.76 14.96
C GLY A 59 8.16 15.36 16.27
N ASN A 60 7.99 16.68 16.30
CA ASN A 60 7.38 17.41 17.43
C ASN A 60 5.93 17.81 17.14
N SER A 61 5.44 17.55 15.92
CA SER A 61 4.04 17.75 15.52
C SER A 61 3.69 16.81 14.37
N THR A 62 2.40 16.64 14.09
CA THR A 62 1.95 15.91 12.90
C THR A 62 2.26 16.64 11.60
N GLY A 63 2.39 17.98 11.63
CA GLY A 63 2.74 18.78 10.47
C GLY A 63 4.18 18.59 10.02
N GLU A 64 5.12 18.40 10.95
CA GLU A 64 6.51 18.06 10.62
C GLU A 64 6.65 16.72 9.91
N LEU A 65 5.71 15.80 10.15
CA LEU A 65 5.68 14.45 9.58
C LEU A 65 4.65 14.30 8.45
N GLU A 66 4.16 15.42 7.89
CA GLU A 66 3.09 15.40 6.90
C GLU A 66 3.44 14.55 5.68
N HIS A 67 4.69 14.64 5.21
CA HIS A 67 5.16 13.86 4.06
C HIS A 67 5.15 12.35 4.35
N GLU A 68 5.73 11.94 5.47
CA GLU A 68 5.83 10.53 5.89
C GLU A 68 4.44 9.95 6.18
N ILE A 69 3.59 10.72 6.86
CA ILE A 69 2.19 10.37 7.12
C ILE A 69 1.44 10.22 5.80
N ALA A 70 1.67 11.08 4.80
CA ALA A 70 1.03 10.99 3.50
C ALA A 70 1.45 9.71 2.74
N GLN A 71 2.71 9.28 2.87
CA GLN A 71 3.21 8.06 2.22
C GLN A 71 2.77 6.76 2.89
N ALA A 72 2.52 6.77 4.21
CA ALA A 72 2.06 5.58 4.94
C ALA A 72 0.68 5.09 4.43
N ALA A 73 0.43 3.78 4.46
CA ALA A 73 -0.86 3.22 4.01
C ALA A 73 -2.04 3.66 4.92
N GLY A 74 -1.75 3.84 6.20
CA GLY A 74 -2.62 4.34 7.27
C GLY A 74 -1.75 4.58 8.50
N ILE A 75 -2.27 5.22 9.55
CA ILE A 75 -1.60 5.33 10.84
C ILE A 75 -2.50 4.67 11.89
N ASP A 76 -1.98 3.63 12.55
CA ASP A 76 -2.74 2.79 13.48
C ASP A 76 -2.70 3.29 14.92
N VAL A 77 -1.63 4.02 15.29
CA VAL A 77 -1.54 4.64 16.62
C VAL A 77 -0.60 5.85 16.60
N ILE A 78 -0.95 6.88 17.37
CA ILE A 78 -0.09 8.01 17.69
C ILE A 78 0.30 7.94 19.16
N VAL A 79 1.58 8.04 19.48
CA VAL A 79 2.08 8.19 20.85
C VAL A 79 2.74 9.55 20.99
N THR A 80 2.23 10.40 21.89
CA THR A 80 2.84 11.71 22.18
C THR A 80 3.39 11.74 23.60
N MET A 81 4.61 12.27 23.72
CA MET A 81 5.30 12.59 24.98
C MET A 81 5.59 14.09 25.09
N LEU A 82 4.89 14.91 24.30
CA LEU A 82 5.02 16.36 24.34
C LEU A 82 4.41 16.94 25.62
N PRO A 83 4.84 18.15 26.04
CA PRO A 83 4.20 18.87 27.13
C PRO A 83 2.69 19.01 26.95
N ARG A 84 1.96 19.19 28.05
CA ARG A 84 0.48 19.17 28.08
C ARG A 84 -0.18 19.97 26.97
N GLU A 85 0.18 21.25 26.81
CA GLU A 85 -0.45 22.12 25.81
C GLU A 85 -0.19 21.63 24.38
N ALA A 86 1.04 21.21 24.08
CA ALA A 86 1.40 20.67 22.77
C ALA A 86 0.68 19.34 22.48
N SER A 87 0.61 18.44 23.47
CA SER A 87 -0.13 17.19 23.35
C SER A 87 -1.63 17.40 23.08
N LEU A 88 -2.27 18.37 23.75
CA LEU A 88 -3.66 18.74 23.47
C LEU A 88 -3.81 19.34 22.07
N GLY A 89 -2.85 20.16 21.63
CA GLY A 89 -2.80 20.66 20.26
C GLY A 89 -2.73 19.54 19.22
N VAL A 90 -1.96 18.49 19.48
CA VAL A 90 -1.88 17.30 18.61
C VAL A 90 -3.21 16.55 18.57
N VAL A 91 -3.89 16.37 19.71
CA VAL A 91 -5.23 15.75 19.76
C VAL A 91 -6.19 16.49 18.85
N GLU A 92 -6.24 17.82 18.94
CA GLU A 92 -7.11 18.64 18.08
C GLU A 92 -6.71 18.54 16.60
N GLN A 93 -5.43 18.72 16.27
CA GLN A 93 -4.94 18.63 14.87
C GLN A 93 -5.27 17.29 14.22
N THR A 94 -5.14 16.21 14.99
CA THR A 94 -5.44 14.84 14.55
C THR A 94 -6.90 14.69 14.12
N ARG A 95 -7.84 15.30 14.87
CA ARG A 95 -9.29 15.26 14.54
C ARG A 95 -9.64 15.98 13.25
N TYR A 96 -8.91 17.05 12.90
CA TYR A 96 -9.12 17.79 11.66
C TYR A 96 -8.41 17.19 10.45
N SER A 97 -7.52 16.21 10.65
CA SER A 97 -6.82 15.52 9.58
C SER A 97 -7.67 14.36 9.03
N PRO A 98 -8.07 14.36 7.74
CA PRO A 98 -8.85 13.26 7.18
C PRO A 98 -8.19 11.89 7.29
N LYS A 99 -6.85 11.84 7.37
CA LYS A 99 -6.08 10.60 7.48
C LYS A 99 -5.89 10.12 8.92
N LEU A 100 -5.99 11.03 9.90
CA LEU A 100 -5.72 10.72 11.30
C LEU A 100 -6.95 10.85 12.21
N ALA A 101 -8.09 11.32 11.70
CA ALA A 101 -9.29 11.60 12.49
C ALA A 101 -9.84 10.39 13.27
N VAL A 102 -9.47 9.18 12.86
CA VAL A 102 -9.84 7.90 13.48
C VAL A 102 -8.65 7.14 14.05
N THR A 103 -7.49 7.80 14.18
CA THR A 103 -6.28 7.19 14.71
C THR A 103 -6.27 7.30 16.25
N PRO A 104 -6.21 6.18 16.98
CA PRO A 104 -6.08 6.18 18.44
C PRO A 104 -4.79 6.85 18.90
N MET A 105 -4.86 7.57 20.02
CA MET A 105 -3.75 8.34 20.58
C MET A 105 -3.45 7.99 22.04
N LEU A 106 -2.22 7.58 22.31
CA LEU A 106 -1.67 7.44 23.65
C LEU A 106 -0.89 8.71 24.02
N VAL A 107 -1.35 9.42 25.04
CA VAL A 107 -0.72 10.64 25.54
C VAL A 107 0.01 10.32 26.84
N LEU A 108 1.34 10.45 26.83
CA LEU A 108 2.21 10.23 27.98
C LEU A 108 2.64 11.58 28.56
N LEU A 109 2.15 11.93 29.75
CA LEU A 109 2.39 13.23 30.38
C LEU A 109 3.06 13.11 31.74
N ALA A 110 3.55 14.23 32.30
CA ALA A 110 3.92 14.28 33.70
C ALA A 110 2.76 13.80 34.60
N ALA A 111 3.08 13.18 35.74
CA ALA A 111 2.08 12.49 36.57
C ALA A 111 0.94 13.41 37.04
N GLU A 112 1.25 14.68 37.32
CA GLU A 112 0.28 15.71 37.71
C GLU A 112 -0.70 16.05 36.59
N ASP A 113 -0.20 16.24 35.37
CA ASP A 113 -1.03 16.55 34.20
C ASP A 113 -1.86 15.34 33.76
N ALA A 114 -1.27 14.13 33.81
CA ALA A 114 -2.00 12.91 33.54
C ALA A 114 -3.17 12.73 34.52
N ALA A 115 -2.96 12.97 35.81
CA ALA A 115 -4.03 12.86 36.82
C ALA A 115 -5.18 13.86 36.57
N VAL A 116 -4.88 15.05 36.04
CA VAL A 116 -5.89 16.06 35.70
C VAL A 116 -6.63 15.71 34.42
N LEU A 117 -5.92 15.24 33.39
CA LEU A 117 -6.51 15.06 32.06
C LEU A 117 -7.13 13.68 31.85
N SER A 118 -6.64 12.62 32.49
CA SER A 118 -7.19 11.26 32.32
C SER A 118 -8.72 11.20 32.50
N PRO A 119 -9.33 11.79 33.56
CA PRO A 119 -10.79 11.77 33.73
C PRO A 119 -11.56 12.49 32.62
N LEU A 120 -10.95 13.49 31.96
CA LEU A 120 -11.61 14.26 30.90
C LEU A 120 -11.76 13.44 29.61
N TYR A 121 -10.87 12.46 29.40
CA TYR A 121 -10.84 11.61 28.20
C TYR A 121 -11.33 10.18 28.46
N GLU A 122 -11.79 9.83 29.67
CA GLU A 122 -12.31 8.49 29.99
C GLU A 122 -13.46 8.03 29.08
N ARG A 123 -14.21 8.96 28.49
CA ARG A 123 -15.33 8.67 27.58
C ARG A 123 -14.94 8.68 26.11
N ASP A 124 -13.70 9.06 25.79
CA ASP A 124 -13.20 9.07 24.43
C ASP A 124 -12.37 7.80 24.20
N PRO A 125 -12.90 6.81 23.46
CA PRO A 125 -12.18 5.56 23.21
C PRO A 125 -10.93 5.77 22.35
N MET A 126 -10.80 6.92 21.66
CA MET A 126 -9.66 7.22 20.79
C MET A 126 -8.49 7.84 21.54
N VAL A 127 -8.65 8.28 22.80
CA VAL A 127 -7.59 8.98 23.53
C VAL A 127 -7.35 8.36 24.89
N MET A 128 -6.16 7.79 25.08
CA MET A 128 -5.73 7.25 26.36
C MET A 128 -4.65 8.13 26.95
N ILE A 129 -4.90 8.70 28.13
CA ILE A 129 -3.91 9.48 28.86
C ILE A 129 -3.27 8.61 29.95
N ARG A 130 -1.94 8.59 29.99
CA ARG A 130 -1.14 7.91 31.00
C ARG A 130 0.02 8.79 31.44
N ARG A 131 0.59 8.47 32.61
CA ARG A 131 1.83 9.12 33.05
C ARG A 131 3.01 8.64 32.22
N ALA A 132 3.98 9.51 32.01
CA ALA A 132 5.29 9.18 31.43
C ALA A 132 6.12 8.34 32.41
N GLY A 133 7.18 7.70 31.90
CA GLY A 133 8.08 6.85 32.69
C GLY A 133 7.48 5.52 33.14
N LEU A 134 6.44 5.03 32.45
CA LEU A 134 5.90 3.69 32.68
C LEU A 134 6.86 2.59 32.20
N PRO A 135 6.84 1.41 32.83
CA PRO A 135 7.57 0.25 32.32
C PRO A 135 7.16 -0.09 30.88
N ALA A 136 8.09 -0.63 30.09
CA ALA A 136 7.88 -0.96 28.69
C ALA A 136 6.64 -1.83 28.46
N ASP A 137 6.48 -2.90 29.24
CA ASP A 137 5.32 -3.81 29.14
C ASP A 137 3.99 -3.10 29.44
N THR A 138 4.01 -2.09 30.33
CA THR A 138 2.80 -1.32 30.64
C THR A 138 2.42 -0.40 29.48
N ILE A 139 3.40 0.20 28.80
CA ILE A 139 3.16 1.01 27.60
C ILE A 139 2.64 0.12 26.48
N ALA A 140 3.27 -1.03 26.25
CA ALA A 140 2.86 -2.01 25.24
C ALA A 140 1.39 -2.44 25.45
N ASN A 141 1.03 -2.81 26.69
CA ASN A 141 -0.34 -3.20 27.02
C ASN A 141 -1.33 -2.03 26.89
N ALA A 142 -0.92 -0.81 27.22
CA ALA A 142 -1.76 0.37 27.04
C ALA A 142 -2.04 0.67 25.57
N VAL A 143 -1.03 0.54 24.70
CA VAL A 143 -1.20 0.66 23.24
C VAL A 143 -2.15 -0.42 22.71
N ALA A 144 -1.95 -1.67 23.11
CA ALA A 144 -2.80 -2.77 22.67
C ALA A 144 -4.26 -2.58 23.10
N ALA A 145 -4.50 -2.20 24.36
CA ALA A 145 -5.84 -1.93 24.88
C ALA A 145 -6.49 -0.70 24.21
N LEU A 146 -5.71 0.35 23.94
CA LEU A 146 -6.20 1.54 23.24
C LEU A 146 -6.66 1.18 21.82
N VAL A 147 -5.85 0.43 21.06
CA VAL A 147 -6.22 0.00 19.71
C VAL A 147 -7.44 -0.92 19.76
N GLU A 148 -7.50 -1.85 20.72
CA GLU A 148 -8.66 -2.72 20.93
C GLU A 148 -9.95 -1.93 21.17
N ASP A 149 -9.96 -1.01 22.14
CA ASP A 149 -11.14 -0.23 22.50
C ASP A 149 -11.56 0.76 21.41
N ALA A 150 -10.58 1.32 20.68
CA ALA A 150 -10.82 2.34 19.67
C ALA A 150 -11.28 1.75 18.32
N SER A 151 -10.70 0.64 17.89
CA SER A 151 -10.94 0.07 16.55
C SER A 151 -11.59 -1.32 16.57
N GLY A 152 -11.90 -1.88 17.75
CA GLY A 152 -12.40 -3.25 17.87
C GLY A 152 -11.31 -4.31 17.68
N GLY A 153 -10.05 -3.90 17.92
CA GLY A 153 -8.86 -4.72 17.71
C GLY A 153 -8.16 -4.45 16.38
N PRO A 154 -6.93 -4.97 16.22
CA PRO A 154 -6.26 -4.93 14.93
C PRO A 154 -7.02 -5.80 13.93
N ILE A 155 -7.09 -5.36 12.67
CA ILE A 155 -7.60 -6.20 11.59
C ILE A 155 -6.78 -7.51 11.57
N THR A 156 -7.47 -8.64 11.57
CA THR A 156 -6.78 -9.93 11.50
C THR A 156 -6.15 -10.11 10.13
N GLN A 157 -5.14 -10.98 10.02
CA GLN A 157 -4.50 -11.25 8.73
C GLN A 157 -5.50 -11.76 7.68
N ASP A 158 -6.49 -12.55 8.10
CA ASP A 158 -7.54 -13.06 7.22
C ASP A 158 -8.51 -11.96 6.75
N GLU A 159 -8.90 -11.05 7.65
CA GLU A 159 -9.74 -9.90 7.28
C GLU A 159 -8.99 -8.93 6.37
N ALA A 160 -7.73 -8.65 6.68
CA ALA A 160 -6.82 -7.85 5.87
C ALA A 160 -6.70 -8.42 4.46
N ARG A 161 -6.51 -9.74 4.35
CA ARG A 161 -6.44 -10.45 3.08
C ARG A 161 -7.76 -10.36 2.31
N HIS A 162 -8.88 -10.62 2.97
CA HIS A 162 -10.20 -10.53 2.33
C HIS A 162 -10.51 -9.10 1.86
N TYR A 163 -10.09 -8.10 2.63
CA TYR A 163 -10.22 -6.69 2.25
C TYR A 163 -9.35 -6.35 1.04
N ALA A 164 -8.09 -6.80 1.01
CA ALA A 164 -7.20 -6.65 -0.13
C ALA A 164 -7.76 -7.31 -1.40
N GLU A 165 -8.25 -8.55 -1.31
CA GLU A 165 -8.85 -9.28 -2.43
C GLU A 165 -10.08 -8.54 -2.99
N ARG A 166 -10.95 -8.01 -2.12
CA ARG A 166 -12.09 -7.18 -2.52
C ARG A 166 -11.65 -5.88 -3.19
N SER A 167 -10.63 -5.21 -2.65
CA SER A 167 -10.09 -3.98 -3.22
C SER A 167 -9.50 -4.18 -4.61
N ILE A 168 -8.73 -5.26 -4.82
CA ILE A 168 -8.24 -5.66 -6.15
C ILE A 168 -9.41 -5.86 -7.11
N GLY A 169 -10.46 -6.59 -6.67
CA GLY A 169 -11.66 -6.80 -7.48
C GLY A 169 -12.37 -5.50 -7.86
N VAL A 170 -12.46 -4.53 -6.93
CA VAL A 170 -13.04 -3.21 -7.22
C VAL A 170 -12.18 -2.42 -8.21
N LEU A 171 -10.85 -2.39 -8.04
CA LEU A 171 -9.97 -1.72 -9.00
C LEU A 171 -10.05 -2.36 -10.39
N ARG A 172 -10.16 -3.68 -10.47
CA ARG A 172 -10.39 -4.39 -11.73
C ARG A 172 -11.69 -3.95 -12.40
N ASP A 173 -12.80 -3.92 -11.66
CA ASP A 173 -14.08 -3.46 -12.20
C ASP A 173 -14.00 -2.02 -12.72
N LEU A 174 -13.33 -1.13 -11.97
CA LEU A 174 -13.13 0.27 -12.35
C LEU A 174 -12.28 0.39 -13.63
N ALA A 175 -11.20 -0.39 -13.73
CA ALA A 175 -10.34 -0.42 -14.91
C ALA A 175 -11.08 -0.95 -16.14
N VAL A 176 -11.87 -2.03 -16.00
CA VAL A 176 -12.70 -2.57 -17.09
C VAL A 176 -13.73 -1.55 -17.56
N SER A 177 -14.33 -0.79 -16.65
CA SER A 177 -15.32 0.23 -16.99
C SER A 177 -14.73 1.51 -17.60
N GLY A 178 -13.41 1.71 -17.50
CA GLY A 178 -12.77 2.96 -17.91
C GLY A 178 -13.28 4.18 -17.14
N ASN A 179 -13.50 4.04 -15.83
CA ASN A 179 -14.09 5.12 -15.04
C ASN A 179 -13.12 6.32 -14.95
N GLU A 180 -13.51 7.47 -15.50
CA GLU A 180 -12.69 8.68 -15.50
C GLU A 180 -12.71 9.43 -14.16
N VAL A 181 -13.77 9.29 -13.36
CA VAL A 181 -13.90 9.94 -12.04
C VAL A 181 -13.05 9.22 -11.00
N LEU A 182 -13.02 7.89 -11.05
CA LEU A 182 -12.25 7.00 -10.18
C LEU A 182 -11.18 6.29 -11.02
N SER A 183 -10.24 7.08 -11.55
CA SER A 183 -9.19 6.60 -12.44
C SER A 183 -8.25 5.64 -11.72
N VAL A 184 -8.18 4.40 -12.19
CA VAL A 184 -7.26 3.38 -11.66
C VAL A 184 -5.79 3.75 -11.91
N GLY A 185 -5.52 4.66 -12.87
CA GLY A 185 -4.18 5.20 -13.10
C GLY A 185 -3.56 5.87 -11.86
N ASP A 186 -4.39 6.39 -10.95
CA ASP A 186 -3.92 7.00 -9.69
C ASP A 186 -3.31 5.95 -8.74
N ALA A 187 -3.61 4.67 -8.94
CA ALA A 187 -3.06 3.56 -8.17
C ALA A 187 -1.78 2.95 -8.77
N THR A 188 -1.35 3.37 -9.97
CA THR A 188 -0.28 2.68 -10.73
C THR A 188 0.98 2.45 -9.90
N VAL A 189 1.50 3.47 -9.20
CA VAL A 189 2.72 3.34 -8.39
C VAL A 189 2.58 2.27 -7.31
N THR A 190 1.44 2.23 -6.63
CA THR A 190 1.18 1.28 -5.55
C THR A 190 1.02 -0.15 -6.10
N LEU A 191 0.30 -0.31 -7.22
CA LEU A 191 0.08 -1.60 -7.87
C LEU A 191 1.39 -2.17 -8.45
N VAL A 192 2.27 -1.32 -9.00
CA VAL A 192 3.59 -1.71 -9.48
C VAL A 192 4.46 -2.27 -8.36
N SER A 193 4.47 -1.63 -7.18
CA SER A 193 5.17 -2.19 -6.01
C SER A 193 4.55 -3.52 -5.59
N ALA A 194 3.22 -3.57 -5.49
CA ALA A 194 2.52 -4.73 -4.97
C ALA A 194 2.64 -5.97 -5.88
N VAL A 195 2.67 -5.82 -7.21
CA VAL A 195 2.82 -6.97 -8.13
C VAL A 195 4.21 -7.59 -8.04
N ALA A 196 5.24 -6.79 -7.76
CA ALA A 196 6.61 -7.28 -7.61
C ALA A 196 6.79 -8.12 -6.33
N GLU A 197 6.11 -7.74 -5.25
CA GLU A 197 6.19 -8.40 -3.94
C GLU A 197 5.23 -9.59 -3.81
N ALA A 198 4.07 -9.54 -4.47
CA ALA A 198 3.08 -10.61 -4.40
C ALA A 198 3.56 -11.90 -5.10
N ALA A 199 2.90 -13.02 -4.79
CA ALA A 199 3.12 -14.31 -5.46
C ALA A 199 1.79 -15.04 -5.74
N GLY A 200 1.81 -15.97 -6.69
CA GLY A 200 0.68 -16.84 -7.00
C GLY A 200 -0.59 -16.07 -7.37
N GLY A 201 -1.73 -16.48 -6.81
CA GLY A 201 -3.04 -15.88 -7.14
C GLY A 201 -3.13 -14.38 -6.89
N ARG A 202 -2.49 -13.86 -5.84
CA ARG A 202 -2.47 -12.41 -5.53
C ARG A 202 -1.74 -11.63 -6.61
N ARG A 203 -0.58 -12.12 -7.05
CA ARG A 203 0.19 -11.50 -8.15
C ARG A 203 -0.63 -11.47 -9.43
N MET A 204 -1.27 -12.59 -9.79
CA MET A 204 -2.13 -12.67 -10.98
C MET A 204 -3.28 -11.66 -10.93
N ALA A 205 -3.95 -11.53 -9.78
CA ALA A 205 -5.05 -10.58 -9.64
C ALA A 205 -4.61 -9.12 -9.77
N ILE A 206 -3.44 -8.75 -9.21
CA ILE A 206 -2.87 -7.40 -9.37
C ILE A 206 -2.41 -7.17 -10.83
N ALA A 207 -1.79 -8.17 -11.44
CA ALA A 207 -1.36 -8.15 -12.83
C ALA A 207 -2.54 -7.92 -13.81
N GLU A 208 -3.70 -8.53 -13.54
CA GLU A 208 -4.92 -8.29 -14.33
C GLU A 208 -5.38 -6.83 -14.26
N VAL A 209 -5.26 -6.17 -13.10
CA VAL A 209 -5.58 -4.75 -12.96
C VAL A 209 -4.59 -3.92 -13.77
N LEU A 210 -3.28 -4.14 -13.60
CA LEU A 210 -2.24 -3.41 -14.32
C LEU A 210 -2.36 -3.54 -15.85
N ALA A 211 -2.77 -4.70 -16.36
CA ALA A 211 -2.97 -4.92 -17.79
C ALA A 211 -4.10 -4.06 -18.40
N LEU A 212 -4.99 -3.51 -17.58
CA LEU A 212 -6.12 -2.68 -17.98
C LEU A 212 -5.85 -1.17 -17.83
N VAL A 213 -4.68 -0.78 -17.33
CA VAL A 213 -4.30 0.61 -17.13
C VAL A 213 -3.44 1.09 -18.31
N ASP A 214 -3.82 2.22 -18.91
CA ASP A 214 -3.04 2.89 -19.96
C ASP A 214 -1.92 3.73 -19.34
N ASP A 215 -0.87 3.05 -18.84
CA ASP A 215 0.33 3.68 -18.28
C ASP A 215 1.55 2.82 -18.59
N SER A 216 2.59 3.44 -19.16
CA SER A 216 3.82 2.73 -19.52
C SER A 216 4.47 2.05 -18.32
N ARG A 217 4.39 2.66 -17.13
CA ARG A 217 4.92 2.07 -15.90
C ARG A 217 4.19 0.79 -15.54
N ALA A 218 2.87 0.73 -15.79
CA ALA A 218 2.07 -0.48 -15.53
C ALA A 218 2.46 -1.61 -16.49
N GLN A 219 2.52 -1.34 -17.80
CA GLN A 219 2.88 -2.36 -18.79
C GLN A 219 4.32 -2.86 -18.61
N GLN A 220 5.26 -1.94 -18.35
CA GLN A 220 6.67 -2.27 -18.11
C GLN A 220 6.86 -3.09 -16.83
N ALA A 221 6.19 -2.73 -15.73
CA ALA A 221 6.28 -3.51 -14.49
C ALA A 221 5.70 -4.91 -14.67
N LEU A 222 4.55 -5.03 -15.33
CA LEU A 222 3.94 -6.32 -15.62
C LEU A 222 4.85 -7.18 -16.50
N ALA A 223 5.48 -6.59 -17.53
CA ALA A 223 6.46 -7.28 -18.36
C ALA A 223 7.68 -7.74 -17.55
N GLU A 224 8.22 -6.88 -16.68
CA GLU A 224 9.35 -7.22 -15.81
C GLU A 224 9.04 -8.42 -14.90
N VAL A 225 7.86 -8.46 -14.29
CA VAL A 225 7.43 -9.61 -13.47
C VAL A 225 7.26 -10.86 -14.33
N ALA A 226 6.70 -10.73 -15.55
CA ALA A 226 6.54 -11.85 -16.48
C ALA A 226 7.89 -12.49 -16.87
N VAL A 227 8.88 -11.67 -17.26
CA VAL A 227 10.20 -12.15 -17.70
C VAL A 227 11.08 -12.66 -16.56
N ASN A 228 10.71 -12.38 -15.30
CA ASN A 228 11.35 -12.91 -14.09
C ASN A 228 10.62 -14.13 -13.50
N SER A 229 9.43 -14.47 -14.01
CA SER A 229 8.67 -15.64 -13.60
C SER A 229 9.11 -16.89 -14.38
N SER A 230 8.52 -18.05 -14.08
CA SER A 230 8.73 -19.27 -14.87
C SER A 230 7.48 -20.14 -14.92
N GLY A 231 7.48 -21.13 -15.81
CA GLY A 231 6.41 -22.10 -16.00
C GLY A 231 5.08 -21.47 -16.42
N SER A 232 4.00 -22.02 -15.87
CA SER A 232 2.64 -21.57 -16.16
C SER A 232 2.36 -20.13 -15.74
N GLU A 233 3.03 -19.66 -14.67
CA GLU A 233 2.88 -18.28 -14.20
C GLU A 233 3.48 -17.30 -15.20
N GLN A 234 4.68 -17.56 -15.73
CA GLN A 234 5.28 -16.74 -16.78
C GLN A 234 4.40 -16.68 -18.02
N ALA A 235 3.90 -17.81 -18.50
CA ALA A 235 3.03 -17.85 -19.68
C ALA A 235 1.74 -17.03 -19.48
N ALA A 236 1.12 -17.12 -18.29
CA ALA A 236 -0.08 -16.35 -17.97
C ALA A 236 0.21 -14.84 -17.90
N LEU A 237 1.30 -14.43 -17.24
CA LEU A 237 1.71 -13.03 -17.15
C LEU A 237 2.07 -12.44 -18.51
N LEU A 238 2.79 -13.17 -19.37
CA LEU A 238 3.07 -12.76 -20.75
C LEU A 238 1.77 -12.54 -21.55
N GLY A 239 0.76 -13.38 -21.32
CA GLY A 239 -0.59 -13.19 -21.88
C GLY A 239 -1.23 -11.87 -21.45
N LEU A 240 -1.10 -11.49 -20.17
CA LEU A 240 -1.61 -10.21 -19.67
C LEU A 240 -0.86 -9.01 -20.27
N VAL A 241 0.47 -9.09 -20.44
CA VAL A 241 1.24 -8.05 -21.15
C VAL A 241 0.75 -7.93 -22.60
N ALA A 242 0.51 -9.06 -23.28
CA ALA A 242 0.04 -9.07 -24.66
C ALA A 242 -1.33 -8.41 -24.79
N ASP A 243 -2.20 -8.66 -23.81
CA ASP A 243 -3.51 -8.06 -23.71
C ASP A 243 -3.47 -6.56 -23.43
N SER A 244 -2.54 -6.09 -22.60
CA SER A 244 -2.25 -4.65 -22.43
C SER A 244 -1.77 -4.05 -23.76
N ALA A 245 -0.81 -4.69 -24.44
CA ALA A 245 -0.26 -4.22 -25.70
C ALA A 245 -1.29 -4.13 -26.82
N LYS A 246 -2.25 -5.06 -26.90
CA LYS A 246 -3.37 -4.99 -27.86
C LYS A 246 -4.27 -3.78 -27.62
N ARG A 247 -4.41 -3.34 -26.36
CA ARG A 247 -5.28 -2.21 -25.98
C ARG A 247 -4.58 -0.87 -26.15
N PHE A 248 -3.34 -0.77 -25.70
CA PHE A 248 -2.62 0.50 -25.51
C PHE A 248 -1.36 0.64 -26.39
N GLY A 249 -1.05 -0.38 -27.19
CA GLY A 249 0.17 -0.45 -27.97
C GLY A 249 1.39 -0.89 -27.15
N ASN A 250 2.54 -0.93 -27.82
CA ASN A 250 3.82 -1.26 -27.20
C ASN A 250 4.34 -0.06 -26.39
N GLN A 251 4.44 -0.23 -25.08
CA GLN A 251 5.02 0.71 -24.12
C GLN A 251 6.26 0.11 -23.42
N LEU A 252 6.75 -1.05 -23.88
CA LEU A 252 7.92 -1.73 -23.33
C LEU A 252 9.23 -1.09 -23.76
N GLU A 253 10.24 -1.24 -22.92
CA GLU A 253 11.62 -0.85 -23.24
C GLU A 253 12.33 -1.93 -24.08
N ASP A 254 13.30 -1.54 -24.91
CA ASP A 254 14.05 -2.45 -25.79
C ASP A 254 14.67 -3.65 -25.05
N ARG A 255 15.16 -3.42 -23.82
CA ARG A 255 15.69 -4.48 -22.96
C ARG A 255 14.63 -5.52 -22.60
N GLN A 256 13.39 -5.11 -22.40
CA GLN A 256 12.29 -5.99 -22.05
C GLN A 256 11.84 -6.78 -23.27
N VAL A 257 11.76 -6.13 -24.44
CA VAL A 257 11.49 -6.79 -25.72
C VAL A 257 12.53 -7.87 -26.00
N SER A 258 13.82 -7.57 -25.81
CA SER A 258 14.92 -8.52 -25.98
C SER A 258 14.83 -9.73 -25.03
N ARG A 259 14.37 -9.53 -23.80
CA ARG A 259 14.12 -10.63 -22.85
C ARG A 259 12.95 -11.50 -23.28
N VAL A 260 11.87 -10.90 -23.80
CA VAL A 260 10.74 -11.66 -24.35
C VAL A 260 11.18 -12.47 -25.58
N VAL A 261 12.03 -11.91 -26.44
CA VAL A 261 12.64 -12.65 -27.57
C VAL A 261 13.39 -13.87 -27.08
N SER A 262 14.23 -13.73 -26.04
CA SER A 262 14.95 -14.86 -25.46
C SER A 262 14.04 -15.95 -24.88
N ILE A 263 12.87 -15.59 -24.36
CA ILE A 263 11.87 -16.57 -23.86
C ILE A 263 11.17 -17.26 -25.04
N ALA A 264 10.90 -16.53 -26.13
CA ALA A 264 10.31 -17.09 -27.35
C ALA A 264 11.18 -18.18 -27.98
N THR A 265 12.50 -18.13 -27.79
CA THR A 265 13.46 -19.15 -28.25
C THR A 265 13.77 -20.23 -27.21
N SER A 266 13.08 -20.26 -26.07
CA SER A 266 13.29 -21.29 -25.05
C SER A 266 12.74 -22.65 -25.45
N ASP A 267 13.28 -23.72 -24.86
CA ASP A 267 12.82 -25.10 -25.09
C ASP A 267 11.45 -25.41 -24.46
N SER A 268 10.88 -24.47 -23.70
CA SER A 268 9.57 -24.60 -23.06
C SER A 268 8.46 -24.20 -24.03
N PRO A 269 7.65 -25.13 -24.57
CA PRO A 269 6.65 -24.78 -25.59
C PRO A 269 5.62 -23.78 -25.07
N GLN A 270 5.25 -23.91 -23.79
CA GLN A 270 4.24 -23.04 -23.17
C GLN A 270 4.74 -21.59 -23.06
N GLU A 271 5.96 -21.39 -22.57
CA GLU A 271 6.57 -20.06 -22.42
C GLU A 271 6.90 -19.46 -23.79
N SER A 272 7.46 -20.26 -24.70
CA SER A 272 7.78 -19.86 -26.07
C SER A 272 6.55 -19.37 -26.82
N HIS A 273 5.43 -20.11 -26.77
CA HIS A 273 4.18 -19.69 -27.41
C HIS A 273 3.60 -18.41 -26.80
N ALA A 274 3.62 -18.27 -25.48
CA ALA A 274 3.14 -17.06 -24.82
C ALA A 274 4.00 -15.83 -25.17
N ALA A 275 5.32 -15.99 -25.20
CA ALA A 275 6.25 -14.94 -25.60
C ALA A 275 6.07 -14.56 -27.08
N ALA A 276 5.93 -15.52 -27.98
CA ALA A 276 5.64 -15.26 -29.39
C ALA A 276 4.32 -14.50 -29.60
N ALA A 277 3.27 -14.87 -28.86
CA ALA A 277 1.99 -14.15 -28.88
C ALA A 277 2.13 -12.70 -28.39
N LEU A 278 2.93 -12.47 -27.33
CA LEU A 278 3.26 -11.13 -26.86
C LEU A 278 4.00 -10.31 -27.92
N LEU A 279 5.04 -10.86 -28.54
CA LEU A 279 5.81 -10.16 -29.57
C LEU A 279 4.96 -9.74 -30.76
N GLY A 280 4.01 -10.60 -31.16
CA GLY A 280 3.00 -10.27 -32.16
C GLY A 280 2.08 -9.13 -31.71
N ALA A 281 1.64 -9.11 -30.45
CA ALA A 281 0.84 -8.03 -29.88
C ALA A 281 1.60 -6.70 -29.78
N LEU A 282 2.92 -6.75 -29.57
CA LEU A 282 3.80 -5.57 -29.54
C LEU A 282 4.09 -5.02 -30.94
N GLY A 283 3.74 -5.75 -32.01
CA GLY A 283 3.98 -5.35 -33.39
C GLY A 283 5.46 -5.36 -33.78
N VAL A 284 6.31 -6.14 -33.08
CA VAL A 284 7.74 -6.23 -33.38
C VAL A 284 7.92 -6.94 -34.74
N PRO A 285 8.69 -6.37 -35.69
CA PRO A 285 8.87 -6.96 -37.02
C PRO A 285 9.47 -8.38 -36.98
N ASN A 286 8.90 -9.30 -37.78
CA ASN A 286 9.35 -10.70 -37.87
C ASN A 286 10.83 -10.88 -38.27
N THR A 287 11.45 -9.87 -38.87
CA THR A 287 12.87 -9.88 -39.29
C THR A 287 13.84 -9.98 -38.11
N ASP A 288 13.44 -9.54 -36.91
CA ASP A 288 14.30 -9.61 -35.72
C ASP A 288 14.26 -10.99 -35.03
N PHE A 289 13.29 -11.85 -35.40
CA PHE A 289 13.09 -13.18 -34.81
C PHE A 289 13.62 -14.33 -35.66
N LEU A 290 13.64 -14.16 -36.98
CA LEU A 290 14.04 -15.21 -37.92
C LEU A 290 15.47 -15.72 -37.71
N PRO A 291 16.49 -14.89 -37.44
CA PRO A 291 17.84 -15.40 -37.17
C PRO A 291 17.90 -16.24 -35.89
N LEU A 292 17.16 -15.82 -34.85
CA LEU A 292 17.18 -16.42 -33.52
C LEU A 292 16.37 -17.73 -33.43
N LEU A 293 15.28 -17.87 -34.20
CA LEU A 293 14.53 -19.13 -34.32
C LEU A 293 15.21 -20.18 -35.20
N LEU A 294 16.07 -19.75 -36.12
CA LEU A 294 16.80 -20.63 -37.05
C LEU A 294 18.20 -21.03 -36.55
N GLY A 295 18.62 -20.52 -35.38
CA GLY A 295 19.92 -20.82 -34.79
C GLY A 295 21.10 -20.39 -35.66
N GLN A 296 21.00 -19.25 -36.34
CA GLN A 296 22.07 -18.64 -37.13
C GLN A 296 22.52 -17.30 -36.55
#